data_AF-A0AAN6WL45-F1
#
_entry.id   AF-A0AAN6WL45-F1
#
_cell.length_a   1.000
_cell.length_b   1.000
_cell.length_c   1.000
_cell.angle_alpha   90.00
_cell.angle_beta   90.00
_cell.angle_gamma   90.00
#
_symmetry.space_group_name_H-M   'P 1'
#
loop_
_entity.id
_entity.type
_entity.pdbx_description
1 polymer ?
#
loop_
_entity_poly.entity_id
_entity_poly.type
_entity_poly.pdbx_seq_one_letter_code
_entity_poly.pdbx_strand_id
1 'polypeptide(L)' 'PLQEIIVPKFFGELRYDNTRALSLSDIGCVCLAVPEGAVLEVTDVWRLLFQALTAFS' A
#
# COMPACT_ATOMS: atom_id res chain seq x y z
N PRO A 1 -13.27 4.84 -9.41
CA PRO A 1 -12.91 5.32 -8.05
C PRO A 1 -11.53 4.80 -7.67
N LEU A 2 -10.53 5.69 -7.57
CA LEU A 2 -9.18 5.33 -7.11
C LEU A 2 -9.22 5.32 -5.58
N GLN A 3 -8.81 4.20 -4.99
CA GLN A 3 -9.00 3.89 -3.58
C GLN A 3 -8.41 5.00 -2.69
N GLU A 4 -9.19 5.46 -1.71
CA GLU A 4 -8.75 6.39 -0.68
C GLU A 4 -7.46 5.85 -0.01
N ILE A 5 -6.55 6.74 0.37
CA ILE A 5 -5.29 6.34 0.99
C ILE A 5 -5.59 5.85 2.40
N ILE A 6 -5.52 4.53 2.58
CA ILE A 6 -5.76 3.90 3.89
C ILE A 6 -4.40 3.54 4.49
N VAL A 7 -4.03 4.23 5.58
CA VAL A 7 -2.91 3.80 6.42
C VAL A 7 -3.40 2.64 7.32
N PRO A 8 -2.80 1.43 7.23
CA PRO A 8 -3.24 0.31 8.06
C PRO A 8 -2.96 0.55 9.54
N LYS A 9 -3.85 0.07 10.40
CA LYS A 9 -3.64 0.06 11.85
C LYS A 9 -2.54 -0.93 12.22
N PHE A 10 -1.60 -0.50 13.05
CA PHE A 10 -0.54 -1.34 13.58
C PHE A 10 -1.00 -2.09 14.83
N PHE A 11 -0.86 -3.42 14.83
CA PHE A 11 -1.20 -4.27 15.98
C PHE A 11 0.00 -4.73 16.78
N GLY A 12 1.20 -4.74 16.18
CA GLY A 12 2.41 -5.16 16.87
C GLY A 12 3.46 -5.77 15.96
N GLU A 13 4.64 -5.98 16.51
CA GLU A 13 5.73 -6.74 15.88
C GLU A 13 5.73 -8.18 16.38
N LEU A 14 6.01 -9.13 15.49
CA LEU A 14 6.15 -10.54 15.80
C LEU A 14 7.35 -11.15 15.07
N ARG A 15 7.81 -12.30 15.54
CA ARG A 15 8.82 -13.11 14.84
C ARG A 15 8.15 -14.30 14.17
N TYR A 16 8.34 -14.41 12.87
CA TYR A 16 7.95 -15.58 12.08
C TYR A 16 9.18 -16.10 11.36
N ASP A 17 9.50 -17.39 11.54
CA ASP A 17 10.67 -18.03 10.94
C ASP A 17 11.98 -17.23 11.11
N ASN A 18 12.26 -16.85 12.37
CA ASN A 18 13.41 -16.02 12.76
C ASN A 18 13.50 -14.64 12.06
N THR A 19 12.44 -14.24 11.35
CA THR A 19 12.32 -12.99 10.62
C THR A 19 11.33 -12.07 11.35
N ARG A 20 11.66 -10.77 11.41
CA ARG A 20 10.75 -9.76 11.98
C ARG A 20 9.61 -9.49 11.01
N ALA A 21 8.39 -9.54 11.52
CA ALA A 21 7.17 -9.26 10.79
C ALA A 21 6.32 -8.24 11.55
N LEU A 22 5.60 -7.40 10.82
CA LEU A 22 4.65 -6.43 11.38
C LEU A 22 3.23 -6.92 11.14
N SER A 23 2.39 -6.90 12.16
CA SER A 23 0.97 -7.18 12.04
C SER A 23 0.20 -5.88 11.81
N LEU A 24 -0.49 -5.82 10.67
CA LEU A 24 -1.20 -4.64 10.18
C LEU A 24 -2.65 -5.03 9.83
N SER A 25 -3.59 -4.09 9.96
CA SER A 25 -4.96 -4.30 9.48
C SER A 25 -4.97 -4.47 7.96
N ASP A 26 -5.80 -5.39 7.47
CA ASP A 26 -6.05 -5.49 6.03
C ASP A 26 -6.67 -4.19 5.51
N ILE A 27 -6.15 -3.71 4.38
CA ILE A 27 -6.59 -2.48 3.72
C ILE A 27 -7.52 -2.76 2.54
N GLY A 28 -7.67 -4.03 2.11
CA GLY A 28 -8.56 -4.41 1.00
C GLY A 28 -8.24 -3.74 -0.35
N CYS A 29 -7.10 -3.05 -0.46
CA CYS A 29 -6.68 -2.32 -1.66
C CYS A 29 -6.06 -3.25 -2.70
N VAL A 30 -6.12 -2.85 -3.97
CA VAL A 30 -5.42 -3.56 -5.05
C VAL A 30 -3.94 -3.21 -4.93
N CYS A 31 -3.09 -4.22 -4.79
CA CYS A 31 -1.65 -4.02 -4.83
C CYS A 31 -1.26 -3.43 -6.20
N LEU A 32 -0.60 -2.28 -6.20
CA LEU A 32 -0.13 -1.64 -7.44
C LEU A 32 0.95 -2.46 -8.16
N ALA A 33 1.47 -3.50 -7.50
CA ALA A 33 2.55 -4.33 -8.01
C ALA A 33 2.08 -5.62 -8.73
N VAL A 34 0.80 -5.78 -9.07
CA VAL A 34 0.31 -7.03 -9.71
C VAL A 34 0.14 -6.86 -11.23
N PRO A 35 0.48 -7.88 -12.05
CA PRO A 35 1.74 -8.58 -12.24
C PRO A 35 2.51 -7.98 -13.45
N GLU A 36 3.61 -8.60 -13.89
CA GLU A 36 4.30 -8.24 -15.14
C GLU A 36 3.30 -8.05 -16.30
N GLY A 37 3.17 -6.80 -16.77
CA GLY A 37 2.27 -6.43 -17.87
C GLY A 37 1.03 -5.61 -17.51
N ALA A 38 0.76 -5.30 -16.23
CA ALA A 38 -0.25 -4.31 -15.88
C ALA A 38 0.27 -2.89 -16.18
N VAL A 39 -0.20 -2.29 -17.28
CA VAL A 39 0.13 -0.91 -17.64
C VAL A 39 -0.82 0.02 -16.87
N LEU A 40 -0.29 0.72 -15.88
CA LEU A 40 -0.94 1.88 -15.29
C LEU A 40 -0.68 3.09 -16.19
N GLU A 41 -1.72 3.86 -16.49
CA GLU A 41 -1.56 5.14 -17.17
C GLU A 41 -0.72 6.09 -16.31
N VAL A 42 0.14 6.88 -16.95
CA VAL A 42 1.07 7.81 -16.26
C VAL A 42 0.32 8.76 -15.32
N THR A 43 -0.87 9.20 -15.71
CA THR A 43 -1.77 10.03 -14.90
C THR A 43 -2.25 9.33 -13.63
N ASP A 44 -2.51 8.03 -13.69
CA ASP A 44 -2.92 7.26 -12.52
C ASP A 44 -1.76 7.05 -11.55
N VAL A 45 -0.55 6.78 -12.07
CA VAL A 45 0.68 6.68 -11.26
C VAL A 45 0.97 7.99 -10.53
N TRP A 46 0.91 9.12 -11.25
CA TRP A 46 1.14 10.44 -10.64
C TRP A 46 0.13 10.76 -9.54
N ARG A 47 -1.14 10.45 -9.78
CA ARG A 47 -2.19 10.65 -8.78
C ARG A 47 -1.94 9.82 -7.52
N LEU A 48 -1.58 8.55 -7.69
CA LEU A 48 -1.25 7.63 -6.58
C LEU A 48 -0.02 8.10 -5.80
N LEU A 49 1.03 8.55 -6.48
CA LEU A 49 2.24 9.07 -5.85
C LEU A 49 1.97 10.36 -5.06
N PHE A 50 1.24 11.31 -5.65
CA PHE A 50 0.89 12.56 -4.99
C PHE A 50 0.06 12.31 -3.73
N GLN A 51 -0.92 11.42 -3.84
CA GLN A 51 -1.72 10.96 -2.72
C GLN A 51 -0.83 10.35 -1.62
N ALA A 52 -0.04 9.33 -1.94
CA ALA A 52 0.83 8.67 -0.96
C ALA A 52 1.79 9.64 -0.26
N LEU A 53 2.39 10.60 -0.97
CA LEU A 53 3.33 11.57 -0.40
C LEU A 53 2.66 12.61 0.50
N THR A 54 1.41 12.99 0.21
CA THR A 54 0.66 14.00 0.99
C THR A 54 -0.08 13.42 2.18
N ALA A 55 -0.28 12.10 2.26
CA ALA A 55 -0.89 11.46 3.42
C ALA A 55 -0.06 11.54 4.72
N PHE A 56 1.23 11.91 4.61
CA PHE A 56 2.16 12.03 5.74
C PHE A 56 2.41 13.47 6.20
N SER A 57 1.79 14.46 5.56
CA SER A 57 1.87 15.89 5.89
C SER A 57 0.59 16.37 6.55
#